data_AF-A0A497TVH9-F1
#
_entry.id   AF-A0A497TVH9-F1
#
_cell.length_a   1.000
_cell.length_b   1.000
_cell.length_c   1.000
_cell.angle_alpha   90.00
_cell.angle_beta   90.00
_cell.angle_gamma   90.00
#
_symmetry.space_group_name_H-M   'P 1'
#
loop_
_entity.id
_entity.type
_entity.pdbx_description
1 polymer ?
#
loop_
_entity_poly.entity_id
_entity_poly.type
_entity_poly.pdbx_seq_one_letter_code
_entity_poly.pdbx_strand_id
1 'polypeptide(L)'
;MDKEISHFWLGYFKNEEDFYSFIEEDENYYIEEETDDQYVSKFAESQNIKWFDDDFIEYGFEDESLSLYDKFAEYSYADQWLPILERKLNELSLDTPVNAIIFATRFVIPNPISVENDDFSLHYVGEIEYDI
;
A
#
# COMPACT_ATOMS: atom_id res chain seq x y z
N MET A 1 13.98 -15.70 -15.90
CA MET A 1 12.70 -15.18 -15.39
C MET A 1 13.11 -14.38 -14.19
N ASP A 2 12.91 -13.09 -14.28
CA ASP A 2 13.32 -12.19 -13.23
C ASP A 2 12.25 -12.24 -12.14
N LYS A 3 12.65 -11.95 -10.91
CA LYS A 3 11.76 -12.03 -9.75
C LYS A 3 11.66 -10.67 -9.10
N GLU A 4 10.46 -10.34 -8.67
CA GLU A 4 10.17 -9.17 -7.85
C GLU A 4 9.76 -9.61 -6.45
N ILE A 5 10.13 -8.83 -5.44
CA ILE A 5 9.62 -8.97 -4.08
C ILE A 5 9.03 -7.64 -3.69
N SER A 6 7.74 -7.64 -3.36
CA SER A 6 7.03 -6.43 -2.93
C SER A 6 6.49 -6.58 -1.52
N HIS A 7 6.54 -5.49 -0.77
CA HIS A 7 5.79 -5.30 0.46
C HIS A 7 4.33 -5.02 0.12
N PHE A 8 3.40 -5.59 0.89
CA PHE A 8 1.98 -5.36 0.72
C PHE A 8 1.35 -4.78 1.98
N TRP A 9 0.43 -3.85 1.78
CA TRP A 9 -0.50 -3.36 2.77
C TRP A 9 -1.92 -3.49 2.27
N LEU A 10 -2.82 -3.81 3.19
CA LEU A 10 -4.26 -3.82 2.92
C LEU A 10 -4.98 -3.09 4.03
N GLY A 11 -5.99 -2.31 3.64
CA GLY A 11 -6.60 -1.37 4.56
C GLY A 11 -8.05 -1.06 4.30
N TYR A 12 -8.59 -0.29 5.23
CA TYR A 12 -9.88 0.34 5.16
C TYR A 12 -9.72 1.85 5.24
N PHE A 13 -10.22 2.57 4.24
CA PHE A 13 -10.40 4.01 4.26
C PHE A 13 -11.87 4.35 4.10
N LYS A 14 -12.32 5.41 4.76
CA LYS A 14 -13.73 5.82 4.71
C LYS A 14 -14.22 6.16 3.30
N ASN A 15 -13.34 6.73 2.48
CA ASN A 15 -13.63 7.07 1.10
C ASN A 15 -12.33 7.17 0.27
N GLU A 16 -12.49 7.23 -1.04
CA GLU A 16 -11.42 7.27 -2.02
C GLU A 16 -10.54 8.53 -1.91
N GLU A 17 -11.14 9.70 -1.62
CA GLU A 17 -10.41 10.97 -1.44
C GLU A 17 -9.48 10.92 -0.23
N ASP A 18 -9.91 10.32 0.88
CA ASP A 18 -9.08 10.12 2.08
C ASP A 18 -7.89 9.19 1.79
N PHE A 19 -8.09 8.16 0.96
CA PHE A 19 -7.03 7.24 0.57
C PHE A 19 -5.98 7.91 -0.33
N TYR A 20 -6.40 8.58 -1.41
CA TYR A 20 -5.46 9.25 -2.31
C TYR A 20 -4.74 10.41 -1.61
N SER A 21 -5.43 11.18 -0.77
CA SER A 21 -4.80 12.21 0.07
C SER A 21 -3.81 11.66 1.11
N PHE A 22 -3.75 10.33 1.29
CA PHE A 22 -2.78 9.66 2.15
C PHE A 22 -1.59 9.12 1.37
N ILE A 23 -1.80 8.49 0.21
CA ILE A 23 -0.74 7.83 -0.56
C ILE A 23 -0.04 8.74 -1.58
N GLU A 24 -0.78 9.64 -2.24
CA GLU A 24 -0.24 10.47 -3.33
C GLU A 24 0.81 11.48 -2.84
N GLU A 25 1.77 11.79 -3.72
CA GLU A 25 2.79 12.78 -3.46
C GLU A 25 2.20 14.19 -3.26
N ASP A 26 2.69 14.92 -2.26
CA ASP A 26 2.45 16.34 -2.08
C ASP A 26 3.32 17.12 -3.07
N GLU A 27 2.71 17.75 -4.08
CA GLU A 27 3.42 18.57 -5.07
C GLU A 27 4.28 19.68 -4.44
N ASN A 28 3.94 20.15 -3.23
CA ASN A 28 4.72 21.16 -2.53
C ASN A 28 6.08 20.63 -2.05
N TYR A 29 6.25 19.29 -1.98
CA TYR A 29 7.51 18.63 -1.66
C TYR A 29 8.68 19.17 -2.52
N TYR A 30 8.41 19.45 -3.80
CA TYR A 30 9.44 19.87 -4.76
C TYR A 30 9.60 21.38 -4.91
N ILE A 31 8.76 22.18 -4.25
CA ILE A 31 8.71 23.64 -4.41
C ILE A 31 9.26 24.36 -3.17
N GLU A 32 9.00 23.81 -1.99
CA GLU A 32 9.44 24.40 -0.73
C GLU A 32 10.95 24.20 -0.51
N GLU A 33 11.56 25.05 0.34
CA GLU A 33 12.94 24.82 0.76
C GLU A 33 13.00 23.51 1.54
N GLU A 34 13.86 22.56 1.13
CA GLU A 34 14.01 21.28 1.80
C GLU A 34 14.19 21.48 3.31
N THR A 35 13.25 20.94 4.09
CA THR A 35 13.34 20.89 5.55
C THR A 35 13.53 19.46 6.03
N ASP A 36 14.18 19.30 7.18
CA ASP A 36 14.39 17.99 7.81
C ASP A 36 13.06 17.29 8.17
N ASP A 37 11.92 18.00 8.17
CA ASP A 37 10.61 17.51 8.60
C ASP A 37 9.64 17.23 7.44
N GLN A 38 10.04 17.48 6.20
CA GLN A 38 9.19 17.28 5.02
C GLN A 38 9.12 15.81 4.61
N TYR A 39 7.98 15.34 4.12
CA TYR A 39 7.77 13.98 3.60
C TYR A 39 7.01 14.07 2.28
N VAL A 40 7.32 13.20 1.32
CA VAL A 40 6.70 13.23 -0.01
C VAL A 40 5.21 12.91 0.05
N SER A 41 4.75 12.10 1.01
CA SER A 41 3.32 11.84 1.25
C SER A 41 3.07 11.47 2.71
N LYS A 42 1.79 11.42 3.14
CA LYS A 42 1.44 10.94 4.49
C LYS A 42 1.75 9.45 4.65
N PHE A 43 1.68 8.67 3.57
CA PHE A 43 2.16 7.29 3.59
C PHE A 43 3.66 7.26 3.85
N ALA A 44 4.45 8.07 3.15
CA ALA A 44 5.90 8.18 3.37
C ALA A 44 6.22 8.55 4.83
N GLU A 45 5.52 9.55 5.39
CA GLU A 45 5.60 9.94 6.79
C GLU A 45 5.28 8.77 7.72
N SER A 46 4.20 8.03 7.45
CA SER A 46 3.79 6.88 8.27
C SER A 46 4.82 5.75 8.28
N GLN A 47 5.59 5.60 7.21
CA GLN A 47 6.67 4.61 7.10
C GLN A 47 8.03 5.18 7.54
N ASN A 48 8.06 6.45 7.99
CA ASN A 48 9.25 7.19 8.38
C ASN A 48 10.32 7.25 7.27
N ILE A 49 9.87 7.54 6.04
CA ILE A 49 10.71 7.66 4.84
C ILE A 49 10.38 8.97 4.15
N LYS A 50 11.41 9.78 3.88
CA LYS A 50 11.25 11.12 3.35
C LYS A 50 10.71 11.16 1.93
N TRP A 51 11.16 10.23 1.10
CA TRP A 51 10.87 10.20 -0.32
C TRP A 51 10.97 8.76 -0.85
N PHE A 52 10.12 8.45 -1.83
CA PHE A 52 10.19 7.26 -2.66
C PHE A 52 9.89 7.65 -4.11
N ASP A 53 10.28 6.81 -5.06
CA ASP A 53 9.91 6.96 -6.46
C ASP A 53 8.57 6.26 -6.68
N ASP A 54 7.56 7.00 -7.15
CA ASP A 54 6.22 6.47 -7.46
C ASP A 54 6.26 5.29 -8.44
N ASP A 55 7.29 5.21 -9.31
CA ASP A 55 7.45 4.08 -10.23
C ASP A 55 7.66 2.72 -9.52
N PHE A 56 8.00 2.72 -8.22
CA PHE A 56 8.16 1.50 -7.42
C PHE A 56 7.03 1.25 -6.42
N ILE A 57 5.95 2.04 -6.48
CA ILE A 57 4.76 1.87 -5.64
C ILE A 57 3.52 1.78 -6.53
N GLU A 58 2.69 0.77 -6.28
CA GLU A 58 1.36 0.65 -6.86
C GLU A 58 0.33 0.67 -5.74
N TYR A 59 -0.82 1.29 -6.00
CA TYR A 59 -1.87 1.44 -5.01
C TYR A 59 -3.24 1.54 -5.68
N GLY A 60 -4.29 1.26 -4.92
CA GLY A 60 -5.65 1.42 -5.43
C GLY A 60 -6.73 1.28 -4.36
N PHE A 61 -7.90 1.82 -4.71
CA PHE A 61 -9.09 1.86 -3.88
C PHE A 61 -10.26 1.20 -4.60
N GLU A 62 -10.96 0.29 -3.93
CA GLU A 62 -12.01 -0.55 -4.53
C GLU A 62 -13.25 -0.61 -3.65
N ASP A 63 -14.41 -0.97 -4.21
CA ASP A 63 -15.65 -1.12 -3.43
C ASP A 63 -15.50 -2.21 -2.35
N GLU A 64 -15.67 -1.83 -1.07
CA GLU A 64 -15.52 -2.72 0.09
C GLU A 64 -16.38 -3.99 0.01
N SER A 65 -17.51 -3.93 -0.69
CA SER A 65 -18.47 -5.03 -0.81
C SER A 65 -18.04 -6.13 -1.78
N LEU A 66 -17.04 -5.87 -2.62
CA LEU A 66 -16.49 -6.83 -3.58
C LEU A 66 -15.61 -7.88 -2.89
N SER A 67 -15.47 -9.05 -3.53
CA SER A 67 -14.51 -10.06 -3.08
C SER A 67 -13.08 -9.58 -3.32
N LEU A 68 -12.10 -10.17 -2.62
CA LEU A 68 -10.68 -9.82 -2.83
C LEU A 68 -10.24 -9.99 -4.29
N TYR A 69 -10.76 -11.02 -4.98
CA TYR A 69 -10.45 -11.24 -6.40
C TYR A 69 -11.12 -10.22 -7.30
N ASP A 70 -12.38 -9.88 -7.06
CA ASP A 70 -13.07 -8.87 -7.87
C ASP A 70 -12.41 -7.49 -7.72
N LYS A 71 -11.79 -7.20 -6.56
CA LYS A 71 -11.04 -5.97 -6.30
C LYS A 71 -9.73 -5.89 -7.06
N PHE A 72 -8.97 -6.98 -7.06
CA PHE A 72 -7.53 -6.89 -7.36
C PHE A 72 -7.04 -7.79 -8.51
N ALA A 73 -7.91 -8.56 -9.16
CA ALA A 73 -7.50 -9.49 -10.23
C ALA A 73 -6.96 -8.82 -11.50
N GLU A 74 -7.26 -7.54 -11.74
CA GLU A 74 -6.83 -6.80 -12.94
C GLU A 74 -5.45 -6.16 -12.79
N TYR A 75 -4.84 -6.22 -11.60
CA TYR A 75 -3.51 -5.67 -11.35
C TYR A 75 -2.42 -6.56 -11.96
N SER A 76 -1.28 -5.96 -12.28
CA SER A 76 -0.15 -6.66 -12.87
C SER A 76 0.29 -7.85 -12.00
N TYR A 77 0.42 -9.02 -12.63
CA TYR A 77 0.84 -10.27 -11.98
C TYR A 77 -0.07 -10.74 -10.83
N ALA A 78 -1.32 -10.24 -10.74
CA ALA A 78 -2.26 -10.59 -9.68
C ALA A 78 -2.53 -12.09 -9.59
N ASP A 79 -2.52 -12.81 -10.71
CA ASP A 79 -2.66 -14.27 -10.75
C ASP A 79 -1.60 -15.00 -9.91
N GLN A 80 -0.44 -14.38 -9.67
CA GLN A 80 0.65 -14.92 -8.86
C GLN A 80 0.58 -14.50 -7.38
N TRP A 81 0.42 -13.21 -7.09
CA TRP A 81 0.50 -12.72 -5.71
C TRP A 81 -0.83 -12.76 -4.96
N LEU A 82 -1.97 -12.69 -5.65
CA LEU A 82 -3.30 -12.62 -5.03
C LEU A 82 -3.68 -13.88 -4.22
N PRO A 83 -3.39 -15.11 -4.67
CA PRO A 83 -3.62 -16.30 -3.86
C PRO A 83 -2.77 -16.32 -2.58
N ILE A 84 -1.57 -15.74 -2.63
CA ILE A 84 -0.66 -15.62 -1.47
C ILE A 84 -1.19 -14.58 -0.49
N LEU A 85 -1.69 -13.45 -1.02
CA LEU A 85 -2.29 -12.37 -0.27
C LEU A 85 -3.54 -12.83 0.48
N GLU A 86 -4.45 -13.54 -0.19
CA GLU A 86 -5.66 -14.13 0.41
C GLU A 86 -5.32 -15.05 1.59
N ARG A 87 -4.33 -15.93 1.42
CA ARG A 87 -3.88 -16.81 2.50
C ARG A 87 -3.37 -16.01 3.71
N LYS A 88 -2.56 -14.98 3.49
CA LYS A 88 -2.02 -14.11 4.56
C LYS A 88 -3.15 -13.37 5.30
N LEU A 89 -4.15 -12.88 4.58
CA LEU A 89 -5.33 -12.24 5.19
C LEU A 89 -6.12 -13.19 6.08
N ASN A 90 -6.36 -14.41 5.61
CA ASN A 90 -7.05 -15.44 6.40
C ASN A 90 -6.29 -15.79 7.69
N GLU A 91 -4.96 -15.75 7.67
CA GLU A 91 -4.13 -15.96 8.87
C GLU A 91 -4.19 -14.78 9.85
N LEU A 92 -4.32 -13.55 9.35
CA LEU A 92 -4.43 -12.34 10.17
C LEU A 92 -5.81 -12.20 10.85
N SER A 93 -6.83 -12.94 10.40
CA SER A 93 -8.21 -12.87 10.91
C SER A 93 -8.73 -11.43 10.96
N LEU A 94 -8.46 -10.64 9.91
CA LEU A 94 -8.96 -9.27 9.83
C LEU A 94 -10.49 -9.31 9.69
N ASP A 95 -11.19 -8.86 10.73
CA ASP A 95 -12.65 -8.70 10.75
C ASP A 95 -13.10 -7.44 9.98
N THR A 96 -12.16 -6.62 9.51
CA THR A 96 -12.41 -5.31 8.89
C THR A 96 -12.59 -5.44 7.37
N PRO A 97 -13.58 -4.77 6.76
CA PRO A 97 -13.67 -4.66 5.31
C PRO A 97 -12.36 -4.10 4.72
N VAL A 98 -11.94 -4.62 3.58
CA VAL A 98 -10.75 -4.16 2.86
C VAL A 98 -11.20 -3.43 1.61
N ASN A 99 -10.78 -2.18 1.44
CA ASN A 99 -11.05 -1.38 0.24
C ASN A 99 -9.79 -0.69 -0.32
N ALA A 100 -8.65 -0.80 0.34
CA ALA A 100 -7.40 -0.22 -0.11
C ALA A 100 -6.29 -1.26 -0.19
N ILE A 101 -5.44 -1.14 -1.22
CA ILE A 101 -4.17 -1.87 -1.37
C ILE A 101 -3.05 -0.89 -1.66
N ILE A 102 -1.89 -1.14 -1.05
CA ILE A 102 -0.62 -0.51 -1.43
C ILE A 102 0.40 -1.64 -1.55
N PHE A 103 1.21 -1.65 -2.59
CA PHE A 103 2.38 -2.50 -2.67
C PHE A 103 3.57 -1.78 -3.26
N ALA A 104 4.74 -2.05 -2.70
CA ALA A 104 5.97 -1.37 -3.05
C ALA A 104 7.11 -2.37 -3.19
N THR A 105 8.00 -2.17 -4.15
CA THR A 105 9.24 -2.95 -4.27
C THR A 105 9.97 -2.96 -2.93
N ARG A 106 10.51 -4.13 -2.54
CA ARG A 106 11.08 -4.39 -1.21
C ARG A 106 12.06 -3.33 -0.70
N PHE A 107 12.83 -2.70 -1.58
CA PHE A 107 13.88 -1.75 -1.19
C PHE A 107 13.35 -0.33 -0.94
N VAL A 108 12.12 -0.03 -1.36
CA VAL A 108 11.51 1.30 -1.24
C VAL A 108 11.19 1.61 0.22
N ILE A 109 10.65 0.62 0.94
CA ILE A 109 10.18 0.77 2.32
C ILE A 109 10.99 -0.15 3.26
N PRO A 110 12.10 0.30 3.87
CA PRO A 110 13.01 -0.59 4.58
C PRO A 110 12.45 -1.19 5.88
N ASN A 111 11.51 -0.49 6.53
CA ASN A 111 10.91 -0.90 7.79
C ASN A 111 9.38 -0.75 7.70
N PRO A 112 8.71 -1.61 6.91
CA PRO A 112 7.28 -1.49 6.68
C PRO A 112 6.50 -1.76 7.97
N ILE A 113 5.53 -0.91 8.28
CA ILE A 113 4.67 -1.03 9.46
C ILE A 113 3.19 -0.91 9.11
N SER A 114 2.35 -1.49 9.96
CA SER A 114 0.91 -1.20 9.96
C SER A 114 0.64 0.17 10.59
N VAL A 115 -0.40 0.84 10.11
CA VAL A 115 -0.84 2.17 10.57
C VAL A 115 -2.34 2.10 10.81
N GLU A 116 -2.79 2.51 12.00
CA GLU A 116 -4.20 2.49 12.36
C GLU A 116 -4.51 3.69 13.25
N ASN A 117 -5.62 4.37 12.97
CA ASN A 117 -6.17 5.46 13.75
C ASN A 117 -7.70 5.45 13.66
N ASP A 118 -8.34 6.50 14.16
CA ASP A 118 -9.81 6.61 14.18
C ASP A 118 -10.43 6.76 12.78
N ASP A 119 -9.65 7.16 11.77
CA ASP A 119 -10.11 7.46 10.41
C ASP A 119 -9.87 6.31 9.42
N PHE A 120 -8.78 5.54 9.58
CA PHE A 120 -8.44 4.42 8.70
C PHE A 120 -7.59 3.35 9.39
N SER A 121 -7.56 2.17 8.77
CA SER A 121 -6.58 1.12 9.09
C SER A 121 -5.83 0.67 7.85
N LEU A 122 -4.53 0.42 7.99
CA LEU A 122 -3.66 -0.06 6.93
C LEU A 122 -2.72 -1.10 7.53
N HIS A 123 -2.97 -2.37 7.25
CA HIS A 123 -2.24 -3.49 7.82
C HIS A 123 -1.13 -3.94 6.87
N TYR A 124 0.10 -3.96 7.36
CA TYR A 124 1.21 -4.60 6.65
C TYR A 124 1.03 -6.13 6.68
N VAL A 125 0.96 -6.76 5.51
CA VAL A 125 0.71 -8.21 5.37
C VAL A 125 1.96 -9.01 5.01
N GLY A 126 3.10 -8.34 4.85
CA GLY A 126 4.39 -8.96 4.58
C GLY A 126 4.85 -8.83 3.13
N GLU A 127 5.99 -9.48 2.86
CA GLU A 127 6.57 -9.61 1.52
C GLU A 127 5.87 -10.74 0.72
N ILE A 128 5.75 -10.55 -0.59
CA ILE A 128 5.35 -11.58 -1.56
C ILE A 128 6.34 -11.54 -2.74
N GLU A 129 6.85 -12.71 -3.12
CA GLU A 129 7.73 -12.90 -4.29
C GLU A 129 6.90 -13.42 -5.48
N TYR A 130 7.10 -12.85 -6.67
CA TYR A 130 6.44 -13.25 -7.91
C TYR A 130 7.37 -13.08 -9.12
N ASP A 131 7.07 -13.77 -10.21
CA ASP A 131 7.85 -13.72 -11.46
C ASP A 131 7.38 -12.55 -12.35
N ILE A 132 8.33 -11.83 -12.95
CA ILE A 132 8.12 -10.70 -13.89
C ILE A 132 8.77 -10.96 -15.27
#